data_AF-A0A075JKQ6-F1
#
_entry.id   AF-A0A075JKQ6-F1
#
_cell.length_a   1.000
_cell.length_b   1.000
_cell.length_c   1.000
_cell.angle_alpha   90.00
_cell.angle_beta   90.00
_cell.angle_gamma   90.00
#
_symmetry.space_group_name_H-M   'P 1'
#
loop_
_entity.id
_entity.type
_entity.pdbx_description
1 polymer ?
#
loop_
_entity_poly.entity_id
_entity_poly.type
_entity_poly.pdbx_seq_one_letter_code
_entity_poly.pdbx_strand_id
1 'polypeptide(L)'
;MGPTHRTSLQQGLANVAQRPDRVYVTTNRNVAWAFASNWLAPDGRRGGGGLYLVETTSYEPDEDMLSLRDENFQCVEATVILTAGTVKYDARRIHRIIGDATARLERAKRGHHSL
;
A
#
# COMPACT_ATOMS: atom_id res chain seq x y z
N MET A 1 -17.36 -27.36 -0.58
CA MET A 1 -16.90 -26.29 -1.49
C MET A 1 -16.66 -25.04 -0.65
N GLY A 2 -15.41 -24.75 -0.30
CA GLY A 2 -15.08 -23.56 0.50
C GLY A 2 -15.14 -22.30 -0.39
N PRO A 3 -15.65 -21.16 0.13
CA PRO A 3 -15.70 -19.94 -0.65
C PRO A 3 -14.26 -19.53 -0.99
N THR A 4 -13.97 -19.48 -2.29
CA THR A 4 -12.71 -18.95 -2.78
C THR A 4 -12.70 -17.46 -2.45
N HIS A 5 -11.99 -17.07 -1.40
CA HIS A 5 -11.71 -15.67 -1.06
C HIS A 5 -10.79 -15.06 -2.13
N ARG A 6 -11.29 -14.92 -3.36
CA ARG A 6 -10.81 -13.92 -4.31
C ARG A 6 -11.55 -12.63 -4.00
N THR A 7 -11.27 -12.06 -2.83
CA THR A 7 -11.44 -10.62 -2.66
C THR A 7 -10.59 -10.01 -3.77
N SER A 8 -11.24 -9.38 -4.76
CA SER A 8 -10.49 -8.77 -5.87
C SER A 8 -9.43 -7.85 -5.27
N LEU A 9 -8.22 -7.76 -5.82
CA LEU A 9 -7.16 -6.84 -5.34
C LEU A 9 -7.71 -5.41 -5.15
N GLN A 10 -8.69 -5.04 -5.96
CA GLN A 10 -9.42 -3.78 -5.88
C GLN A 10 -10.29 -3.66 -4.62
N GLN A 11 -10.98 -4.73 -4.21
CA GLN A 11 -11.63 -4.82 -2.90
C GLN A 11 -10.62 -4.92 -1.76
N GLY A 12 -9.49 -5.61 -1.92
CA GLY A 12 -8.42 -5.67 -0.92
C GLY A 12 -7.84 -4.28 -0.60
N LEU A 13 -7.58 -3.47 -1.63
CA LEU A 13 -7.14 -2.07 -1.49
C LEU A 13 -8.23 -1.13 -0.96
N ALA A 14 -9.50 -1.39 -1.31
CA ALA A 14 -10.63 -0.66 -0.75
C ALA A 14 -10.88 -1.02 0.72
N ASN A 15 -10.41 -2.19 1.15
CA ASN A 15 -10.53 -2.74 2.50
C ASN A 15 -9.21 -2.73 3.27
N VAL A 16 -8.18 -2.00 2.84
CA VAL A 16 -7.09 -1.63 3.75
C VAL A 16 -7.76 -0.76 4.79
N ALA A 17 -8.13 -1.38 5.89
CA ALA A 17 -8.81 -0.74 6.99
C ALA A 17 -7.76 0.09 7.72
N GLN A 18 -7.39 1.22 7.10
CA GLN A 18 -6.41 2.11 7.66
C GLN A 18 -6.84 2.44 9.08
N ARG A 19 -6.08 1.92 10.03
CA ARG A 19 -6.37 2.15 11.43
C ARG A 19 -6.09 3.61 11.74
N PRO A 20 -6.98 4.30 12.45
CA PRO A 20 -6.79 5.72 12.74
C PRO A 20 -5.58 5.99 13.65
N ASP A 21 -5.05 4.96 14.32
CA ASP A 21 -3.90 5.02 15.24
C ASP A 21 -2.57 4.65 14.56
N ARG A 22 -2.55 4.43 13.25
CA ARG A 22 -1.35 4.01 12.51
C ARG A 22 -1.07 4.91 11.31
N VAL A 23 0.22 5.09 11.05
CA VAL A 23 0.76 5.68 9.82
C VAL A 23 1.37 4.56 8.98
N TYR A 24 0.91 4.46 7.73
CA TYR A 24 1.35 3.45 6.78
C TYR A 24 2.45 4.02 5.89
N VAL A 25 3.58 3.33 5.81
CA VAL A 25 4.77 3.77 5.09
C VAL A 25 5.32 2.65 4.20
N THR A 26 5.96 3.01 3.10
CA THR A 26 6.57 2.03 2.20
C THR A 26 7.88 2.55 1.62
N THR A 27 8.84 1.65 1.44
CA THR A 27 10.09 1.91 0.72
C THR A 27 9.88 1.90 -0.80
N ASN A 28 8.73 1.43 -1.28
CA ASN A 28 8.41 1.33 -2.68
C ASN A 28 7.62 2.55 -3.16
N ARG A 29 8.30 3.47 -3.86
CA ARG A 29 7.70 4.71 -4.38
C ARG A 29 6.45 4.49 -5.24
N ASN A 30 6.38 3.40 -6.01
CA ASN A 30 5.22 3.13 -6.84
C ASN A 30 4.01 2.73 -5.98
N VAL A 31 4.23 1.91 -4.96
CA VAL A 31 3.19 1.53 -4.00
C VAL A 31 2.71 2.76 -3.22
N ALA A 32 3.63 3.62 -2.75
CA ALA A 32 3.27 4.90 -2.13
C ALA A 32 2.40 5.77 -3.07
N TRP A 33 2.79 5.84 -4.35
CA TRP A 33 2.01 6.55 -5.37
C TRP A 33 0.61 5.96 -5.52
N ALA A 34 0.47 4.63 -5.57
CA ALA A 34 -0.82 3.97 -5.74
C ALA A 34 -1.75 4.25 -4.55
N PHE A 35 -1.24 4.19 -3.32
CA PHE A 35 -2.02 4.52 -2.13
C PHE A 35 -2.42 5.98 -2.07
N ALA A 36 -1.48 6.90 -2.27
CA ALA A 36 -1.78 8.34 -2.28
C ALA A 36 -2.77 8.70 -3.40
N SER A 37 -2.68 8.04 -4.56
CA SER A 37 -3.62 8.21 -5.68
C SER A 37 -5.02 7.69 -5.33
N ASN A 38 -5.10 6.62 -4.53
CA ASN A 38 -6.34 5.97 -4.12
C ASN A 38 -7.04 6.63 -2.92
N TRP A 39 -6.44 7.67 -2.32
CA TRP A 39 -6.99 8.39 -1.17
C TRP A 39 -8.38 8.96 -1.44
N LEU A 40 -9.28 8.79 -0.47
CA LEU A 40 -10.61 9.38 -0.44
C LEU A 40 -10.55 10.64 0.41
N ALA A 41 -10.89 11.78 -0.18
CA ALA A 41 -11.08 13.00 0.58
C ALA A 41 -12.26 12.85 1.57
N PRO A 42 -12.34 13.67 2.63
CA PRO A 42 -13.44 13.61 3.60
C PRO A 42 -14.84 13.76 3.00
N ASP A 43 -14.95 14.36 1.81
CA ASP A 43 -16.20 14.48 1.04
C ASP A 43 -16.56 13.21 0.24
N GLY A 44 -15.78 12.13 0.38
CA GLY A 44 -15.95 10.85 -0.29
C GLY A 44 -15.47 10.82 -1.75
N ARG A 45 -14.86 11.90 -2.26
CA ARG A 45 -14.37 11.96 -3.64
C ARG A 45 -12.90 11.51 -3.73
N ARG A 46 -12.58 10.83 -4.83
CA ARG A 46 -11.20 10.47 -5.17
C ARG A 46 -10.52 11.64 -5.88
N GLY A 47 -9.66 12.35 -5.16
CA GLY A 47 -8.91 13.49 -5.69
C GLY A 47 -7.44 13.20 -5.98
N GLY A 48 -6.92 12.06 -5.52
CA GLY A 48 -5.49 11.84 -5.34
C GLY A 48 -4.99 12.46 -4.04
N GLY A 49 -3.67 12.52 -3.85
CA GLY A 49 -3.07 12.82 -2.56
C GLY A 49 -1.64 13.33 -2.63
N GLY A 50 -1.03 13.54 -1.46
CA GLY A 50 0.37 13.93 -1.32
C GLY A 50 1.29 12.73 -1.23
N LEU A 51 2.51 12.88 -1.75
CA LEU A 51 3.63 12.00 -1.49
C LEU A 51 4.61 12.71 -0.56
N TYR A 52 4.98 12.02 0.52
CA TYR A 52 5.89 12.53 1.52
C TYR A 52 7.04 11.55 1.71
N LEU A 53 8.24 12.08 1.89
CA LEU A 53 9.32 11.32 2.49
C LEU A 53 9.22 11.52 3.99
N VAL A 54 9.26 10.43 4.73
CA VAL A 54 9.07 10.44 6.18
C VAL A 54 10.21 9.69 6.86
N GLU A 55 10.46 10.07 8.10
CA GLU A 55 11.32 9.34 9.04
C GLU A 55 10.46 8.77 10.16
N THR A 56 10.74 7.53 10.57
CA THR A 56 10.16 6.97 11.80
C THR A 56 11.21 6.11 12.50
N THR A 57 11.11 6.03 13.82
CA THR A 57 11.96 5.20 14.68
C THR A 57 11.33 3.84 14.98
N SER A 58 10.08 3.62 14.58
CA SER A 58 9.34 2.36 14.80
C SER A 58 8.85 1.82 13.45
N TYR A 59 9.27 0.61 13.09
CA TYR A 59 8.76 -0.08 11.90
C TYR A 59 8.18 -1.42 12.33
N GLU A 60 6.88 -1.58 12.16
CA GLU A 60 6.20 -2.86 12.25
C GLU A 60 5.77 -3.25 10.83
N PRO A 61 5.82 -4.54 10.45
CA PRO A 61 5.24 -4.95 9.18
C PRO A 61 3.75 -4.61 9.10
N ASP A 62 3.30 -4.14 7.94
CA ASP A 62 1.88 -3.83 7.70
C ASP A 62 1.04 -5.13 7.72
N GLU A 63 0.11 -5.24 8.67
CA GLU A 63 -0.74 -6.41 8.88
C GLU A 63 -1.81 -6.58 7.78
N ASP A 64 -2.20 -5.49 7.12
CA ASP A 64 -3.15 -5.52 5.99
C ASP A 64 -2.43 -5.83 4.67
N MET A 65 -1.11 -5.58 4.63
CA MET A 65 -0.25 -5.81 3.48
C MET A 65 0.84 -6.85 3.77
N LEU A 66 0.51 -7.92 4.50
CA LEU A 66 1.44 -9.03 4.79
C LEU A 66 2.06 -9.67 3.55
N SER A 67 1.40 -9.54 2.39
CA SER A 67 1.99 -9.97 1.13
C SER A 67 3.25 -9.17 0.80
N LEU A 68 3.35 -7.88 1.16
CA LEU A 68 4.45 -6.95 0.92
C LEU A 68 5.29 -6.66 2.19
N ARG A 69 5.44 -7.64 3.08
CA ARG A 69 6.03 -7.50 4.42
C ARG A 69 7.38 -6.78 4.49
N ASP A 70 8.22 -6.92 3.46
CA ASP A 70 9.57 -6.34 3.43
C ASP A 70 9.62 -4.91 2.85
N GLU A 71 8.47 -4.38 2.42
CA GLU A 71 8.39 -3.08 1.76
C GLU A 71 7.28 -2.19 2.31
N ASN A 72 6.32 -2.74 3.04
CA ASN A 72 5.20 -2.01 3.63
C ASN A 72 5.21 -2.20 5.13
N PHE A 73 5.18 -1.08 5.81
CA PHE A 73 5.31 -0.98 7.25
C PHE A 73 4.22 -0.08 7.80
N GLN A 74 3.94 -0.24 9.07
CA GLN A 74 3.10 0.63 9.86
C GLN A 74 3.89 1.13 11.08
N CYS A 75 3.52 2.30 11.56
CA CYS A 75 4.12 2.93 12.73
C CYS A 75 3.08 3.77 13.46
N VAL A 76 3.32 4.13 14.73
CA VAL A 76 2.43 5.04 15.47
C VAL A 76 2.60 6.48 14.99
N GLU A 77 3.83 6.84 14.64
CA GLU A 77 4.22 8.20 14.29
C GLU A 77 5.29 8.19 13.20
N ALA A 78 5.21 9.16 12.30
CA ALA A 78 6.25 9.45 11.31
C ALA A 78 6.38 10.96 11.14
N THR A 79 7.63 11.44 11.05
CA THR A 79 7.93 12.84 10.79
C THR A 79 8.10 13.06 9.30
N VAL A 80 7.40 14.04 8.73
CA VAL A 80 7.59 14.43 7.33
C VAL A 80 8.92 15.16 7.19
N ILE A 81 9.83 14.61 6.37
CA ILE A 81 11.10 15.24 6.02
C ILE A 81 10.89 16.22 4.87
N LEU A 82 10.16 15.80 3.83
CA LEU A 82 9.86 16.64 2.67
C LEU A 82 8.58 16.20 1.94
N THR A 83 7.98 17.17 1.25
CA THR A 83 6.90 16.90 0.28
C THR A 83 7.54 16.50 -1.06
N ALA A 84 7.34 15.25 -1.47
CA ALA A 84 7.89 14.69 -2.70
C ALA A 84 7.00 14.96 -3.93
N GLY A 85 5.75 15.38 -3.72
CA GLY A 85 4.85 15.86 -4.77
C GLY A 85 3.38 15.55 -4.51
N THR A 86 2.55 15.80 -5.52
CA THR A 86 1.12 15.48 -5.52
C THR A 86 0.81 14.48 -6.62
N VAL A 87 -0.16 13.61 -6.37
CA VAL A 87 -0.61 12.59 -7.33
C VAL A 87 -2.09 12.76 -7.62
N LYS A 88 -2.49 12.47 -8.86
CA LYS A 88 -3.90 12.42 -9.26
C LYS A 88 -4.40 10.99 -9.19
N TYR A 89 -5.71 10.82 -9.03
CA TYR A 89 -6.36 9.51 -9.16
C TYR A 89 -6.18 8.97 -10.58
N ASP A 90 -5.64 7.76 -10.72
CA ASP A 90 -5.61 7.00 -11.98
C ASP A 90 -5.80 5.51 -11.69
N ALA A 91 -7.04 5.06 -11.89
CA ALA A 91 -7.45 3.67 -11.64
C ALA A 91 -6.61 2.65 -12.40
N ARG A 92 -6.23 2.93 -13.66
CA ARG A 92 -5.49 1.99 -14.50
C ARG A 92 -4.06 1.86 -14.01
N ARG A 93 -3.43 2.98 -13.63
CA ARG A 93 -2.08 2.97 -13.07
C ARG A 93 -2.05 2.30 -11.70
N ILE A 94 -3.02 2.57 -10.82
CA ILE A 94 -3.16 1.89 -9.52
C ILE A 94 -3.23 0.37 -9.72
N HIS A 95 -4.14 -0.10 -10.60
CA HIS A 95 -4.33 -1.54 -10.81
C HIS A 95 -3.05 -2.23 -11.31
N ARG A 96 -2.31 -1.58 -12.23
CA ARG A 96 -1.04 -2.10 -12.74
C ARG A 96 0.03 -2.16 -11.64
N ILE A 97 0.24 -1.08 -10.88
CA ILE A 97 1.25 -1.04 -9.82
C ILE A 97 1.00 -2.13 -8.78
N ILE A 98 -0.26 -2.29 -8.36
CA ILE A 98 -0.61 -3.28 -7.35
C ILE A 98 -0.53 -4.69 -7.93
N GLY A 99 -0.98 -4.90 -9.17
CA GLY A 99 -0.82 -6.17 -9.87
C GLY A 99 0.65 -6.60 -10.00
N ASP A 100 1.53 -5.67 -10.36
CA ASP A 100 2.98 -5.92 -10.46
C ASP A 100 3.59 -6.24 -9.10
N ALA A 101 3.20 -5.51 -8.05
CA ALA A 101 3.63 -5.76 -6.68
C ALA A 101 3.22 -7.16 -6.22
N THR A 102 1.95 -7.55 -6.40
CA THR A 102 1.45 -8.90 -6.09
C THR A 102 2.15 -9.98 -6.92
N ALA A 103 2.33 -9.78 -8.23
CA ALA A 103 2.97 -10.77 -9.09
C ALA A 103 4.45 -11.00 -8.73
N ARG A 104 5.16 -9.98 -8.23
CA ARG A 104 6.52 -10.12 -7.74
C ARG A 104 6.57 -10.95 -6.45
N LEU A 105 5.61 -10.78 -5.55
CA LEU A 105 5.52 -11.55 -4.32
C LEU A 105 5.22 -13.02 -4.55
N GLU A 106 4.29 -13.32 -5.45
CA GLU A 106 3.97 -14.70 -5.80
C GLU A 106 5.18 -15.43 -6.42
N ARG A 107 6.06 -14.69 -7.13
CA ARG A 107 7.34 -15.23 -7.60
C ARG A 107 8.32 -15.47 -6.45
N ALA A 108 8.46 -14.54 -5.52
CA ALA A 108 9.34 -14.68 -4.36
C ALA A 108 8.95 -15.89 -3.50
N LYS A 109 7.66 -16.06 -3.18
CA LYS A 109 7.15 -17.23 -2.43
C LYS A 109 7.49 -18.56 -3.10
N ARG A 110 7.37 -18.65 -4.43
CA ARG A 110 7.70 -19.86 -5.19
C ARG A 110 9.19 -20.16 -5.19
N GLY A 111 10.05 -19.14 -5.24
CA GLY A 111 11.51 -19.29 -5.18
C GLY A 111 12.03 -19.75 -3.81
N HIS A 112 11.30 -19.45 -2.72
CA HIS A 112 11.68 -19.88 -1.37
C HIS A 112 11.27 -21.34 -1.03
N HIS A 113 10.46 -21.99 -1.88
CA HIS A 113 10.04 -23.39 -1.69
C HIS A 113 10.94 -24.42 -2.41
N SER A 114 12.12 -24.02 -2.89
CA SER A 114 13.05 -24.87 -3.67
C SER A 114 14.38 -25.19 -2.96
N LEU A 115 14.44 -25.10 -1.63
CA LEU A 115 15.61 -25.48 -0.83
C LEU A 115 15.25 -26.52 0.22
#